data_AF-A0A1I5UDZ8-F1
#
_entry.id   AF-A0A1I5UDZ8-F1
#
_cell.length_a   1.000
_cell.length_b   1.000
_cell.length_c   1.000
_cell.angle_alpha   90.00
_cell.angle_beta   90.00
_cell.angle_gamma   90.00
#
_symmetry.space_group_name_H-M   'P 1'
#
loop_
_entity.id
_entity.type
_entity.pdbx_description
1 polymer ?
#
loop_
_entity_poly.entity_id
_entity_poly.type
_entity_poly.pdbx_seq_one_letter_code
_entity_poly.pdbx_strand_id
1 'polypeptide(L)'
;MKFFLILFLSFNILLADHNDEEDLFEFHMPHDLSYLNLTRVQKEKILNILSRNNQRLKLLHQKKEIVESRIKKLFLQDNFNKEKLISILVELKKESIDIEVELFSELHKVLTPKQRVLFIDYIEEWEVE
;
A
#
# COMPACT_ATOMS: atom_id res chain seq x y z
N MET A 1 -26.80 19.08 -7.68
CA MET A 1 -25.46 18.69 -7.20
C MET A 1 -25.53 18.16 -5.76
N LYS A 2 -26.08 16.95 -5.57
CA LYS A 2 -26.13 16.26 -4.27
C LYS A 2 -25.63 14.81 -4.34
N PHE A 3 -25.52 14.24 -5.55
CA PHE A 3 -25.07 12.87 -5.76
C PHE A 3 -23.55 12.68 -5.73
N PHE A 4 -22.75 13.73 -5.97
CA PHE A 4 -21.28 13.62 -5.92
C PHE A 4 -20.70 13.46 -4.51
N LEU A 5 -21.42 13.93 -3.48
CA LEU A 5 -21.02 13.74 -2.08
C LEU A 5 -21.26 12.30 -1.59
N ILE A 6 -22.20 11.58 -2.20
CA ILE A 6 -22.56 10.21 -1.78
C ILE A 6 -21.48 9.21 -2.21
N LEU A 7 -20.86 9.40 -3.38
CA LEU A 7 -19.77 8.53 -3.87
C LEU A 7 -18.49 8.64 -3.02
N PHE A 8 -18.25 9.79 -2.40
CA PHE A 8 -17.08 9.99 -1.52
C PHE A 8 -17.34 9.51 -0.09
N LEU A 9 -18.62 9.48 0.35
CA LEU A 9 -19.01 8.97 1.67
C LEU A 9 -19.00 7.43 1.72
N SER A 10 -19.35 6.74 0.64
CA SER A 10 -19.32 5.26 0.62
C SER A 10 -17.91 4.67 0.74
N PHE A 11 -16.87 5.42 0.34
CA PHE A 11 -15.48 4.97 0.48
C PHE A 11 -14.97 5.02 1.93
N ASN A 12 -15.58 5.85 2.79
CA ASN A 12 -15.18 5.97 4.19
C ASN A 12 -15.83 4.91 5.10
N ILE A 13 -16.95 4.31 4.67
CA ILE A 13 -17.68 3.32 5.48
C ILE A 13 -16.95 1.97 5.51
N LEU A 14 -16.06 1.69 4.55
CA LEU A 14 -15.25 0.47 4.52
C LEU A 14 -14.02 0.51 5.44
N LEU A 15 -13.79 1.62 6.15
CA LEU A 15 -12.64 1.84 7.05
C LEU A 15 -13.06 2.09 8.52
N ALA A 16 -14.34 1.86 8.85
CA ALA A 16 -14.89 2.10 10.18
C ALA A 16 -15.35 0.78 10.83
N ASP A 17 -14.39 -0.07 11.20
CA ASP A 17 -14.56 -1.22 12.11
C ASP A 17 -13.15 -1.60 12.59
N HIS A 18 -12.77 -1.79 13.85
CA HIS A 18 -13.42 -1.73 15.16
C HIS A 18 -12.29 -1.40 16.17
N ASN A 19 -12.60 -0.67 17.24
CA ASN A 19 -11.74 -0.63 18.44
C ASN A 19 -11.98 -1.94 19.18
N ASP A 20 -10.94 -2.73 19.47
CA ASP A 20 -10.81 -3.51 20.69
C ASP A 20 -9.35 -3.95 20.90
N GLU A 21 -8.89 -3.84 22.15
CA GLU A 21 -7.63 -4.37 22.66
C GLU A 21 -7.71 -5.90 22.75
N GLU A 22 -6.56 -6.58 22.62
CA GLU A 22 -6.35 -8.04 22.63
C GLU A 22 -6.71 -8.82 21.34
N ASP A 23 -5.81 -8.76 20.35
CA ASP A 23 -5.49 -9.92 19.49
C ASP A 23 -4.12 -9.73 18.82
N LEU A 24 -3.07 -10.14 19.52
CA LEU A 24 -1.68 -10.05 19.06
C LEU A 24 -1.31 -11.06 17.95
N PHE A 25 -2.27 -11.79 17.37
CA PHE A 25 -1.99 -12.82 16.36
C PHE A 25 -3.09 -13.01 15.29
N GLU A 26 -3.98 -12.05 15.07
CA GLU A 26 -4.97 -12.14 13.99
C GLU A 26 -5.03 -10.87 13.13
N PHE A 27 -3.85 -10.43 12.69
CA PHE A 27 -3.80 -9.64 11.46
C PHE A 27 -4.02 -10.61 10.31
N HIS A 28 -5.20 -10.59 9.69
CA HIS A 28 -5.37 -11.07 8.32
C HIS A 28 -4.38 -10.30 7.43
N MET A 29 -3.15 -10.81 7.30
CA MET A 29 -2.20 -10.32 6.32
C MET A 29 -2.73 -10.71 4.94
N PRO A 30 -2.92 -9.78 3.99
CA PRO A 30 -3.21 -10.10 2.59
C PRO A 30 -2.05 -10.82 1.87
N HIS A 31 -1.17 -11.49 2.59
CA HIS A 31 0.23 -11.71 2.26
C HIS A 31 0.76 -13.02 2.88
N ASP A 32 -0.06 -14.07 2.87
CA ASP A 32 0.36 -15.36 3.42
C ASP A 32 1.41 -16.01 2.51
N LEU A 33 2.67 -16.08 2.96
CA LEU A 33 3.77 -16.73 2.25
C LEU A 33 3.89 -18.23 2.61
N SER A 34 2.87 -18.84 3.24
CA SER A 34 2.87 -20.25 3.62
C SER A 34 3.11 -21.19 2.44
N TYR A 35 2.55 -20.85 1.27
CA TYR A 35 2.69 -21.61 0.02
C TYR A 35 4.14 -21.69 -0.48
N LEU A 36 5.03 -20.79 -0.05
CA LEU A 36 6.44 -20.77 -0.44
C LEU A 36 7.31 -21.77 0.33
N ASN A 37 6.76 -22.44 1.36
CA ASN A 37 7.51 -23.40 2.19
C ASN A 37 8.87 -22.85 2.65
N LEU A 38 8.86 -21.64 3.19
CA LEU A 38 10.08 -20.91 3.56
C LEU A 38 10.86 -21.63 4.67
N THR A 39 12.19 -21.67 4.53
CA THR A 39 13.08 -22.10 5.62
C THR A 39 13.01 -21.11 6.80
N ARG A 40 13.40 -21.54 8.00
CA ARG A 40 13.44 -20.65 9.18
C ARG A 40 14.24 -19.36 8.92
N VAL A 41 15.41 -19.49 8.30
CA VAL A 41 16.27 -18.34 7.97
C VAL A 41 15.59 -17.40 6.97
N GLN A 42 14.88 -17.93 5.97
CA GLN A 42 14.13 -17.11 5.02
C GLN A 42 12.97 -16.38 5.72
N LYS A 43 12.23 -17.06 6.60
CA LYS A 43 11.14 -16.45 7.38
C LYS A 43 11.62 -15.25 8.20
N GLU A 44 12.72 -15.40 8.94
CA GLU A 44 13.30 -14.31 9.74
C GLU A 44 13.73 -13.12 8.86
N LYS A 45 14.33 -13.37 7.70
CA LYS A 45 14.71 -12.31 6.76
C LYS A 45 13.49 -11.60 6.17
N ILE A 46 12.49 -12.35 5.76
CA ILE A 46 11.27 -11.81 5.15
C ILE A 46 10.46 -10.99 6.17
N LEU A 47 10.33 -11.44 7.43
CA LEU A 47 9.67 -10.65 8.47
C LEU A 47 10.31 -9.26 8.63
N ASN A 48 11.64 -9.18 8.59
CA ASN A 48 12.34 -7.90 8.65
C ASN A 48 12.10 -7.02 7.42
N ILE A 49 12.00 -7.63 6.23
CA ILE A 49 11.65 -6.93 4.98
C ILE A 49 10.23 -6.37 5.08
N LEU A 50 9.25 -7.20 5.45
CA LEU A 50 7.85 -6.82 5.59
C LEU A 50 7.65 -5.72 6.63
N SER A 51 8.34 -5.81 7.77
CA SER A 51 8.29 -4.79 8.82
C SER A 51 8.76 -3.42 8.32
N ARG A 52 9.87 -3.36 7.58
CA ARG A 52 10.34 -2.11 6.96
C ARG A 52 9.38 -1.61 5.89
N ASN A 53 8.84 -2.51 5.07
CA ASN A 53 7.87 -2.16 4.05
C ASN A 53 6.61 -1.52 4.66
N ASN A 54 6.07 -2.11 5.73
CA ASN A 54 4.91 -1.59 6.46
C ASN A 54 5.15 -0.19 7.03
N GLN A 55 6.37 0.09 7.51
CA GLN A 55 6.72 1.44 7.96
C GLN A 55 6.69 2.44 6.80
N ARG A 56 7.20 2.07 5.63
CA ARG A 56 7.16 2.92 4.43
C ARG A 56 5.74 3.16 3.93
N LEU A 57 4.91 2.11 3.92
CA LEU A 57 3.49 2.23 3.59
C LEU A 57 2.75 3.19 4.53
N LYS A 58 3.02 3.10 5.84
CA LYS A 58 2.45 4.03 6.81
C LYS A 58 2.81 5.49 6.52
N LEU A 59 4.06 5.76 6.11
CA LEU A 59 4.49 7.10 5.71
C LEU A 59 3.81 7.56 4.40
N LEU A 60 3.65 6.65 3.43
CA LEU A 60 2.92 6.94 2.19
C LEU A 60 1.45 7.30 2.47
N HIS A 61 0.78 6.57 3.37
CA HIS A 61 -0.59 6.88 3.76
C HIS A 61 -0.70 8.26 4.42
N GLN A 62 0.23 8.62 5.31
CA GLN A 62 0.27 9.98 5.88
C GLN A 62 0.48 11.04 4.79
N LYS A 63 1.31 10.76 3.77
CA LYS A 63 1.50 11.66 2.64
C LYS A 63 0.25 11.80 1.78
N LYS A 64 -0.55 10.74 1.62
CA LYS A 64 -1.83 10.73 0.89
C LYS A 64 -2.80 11.78 1.48
N GLU A 65 -2.90 11.88 2.80
CA GLU A 65 -3.73 12.90 3.48
C GLU A 65 -3.29 14.34 3.14
N ILE A 66 -1.97 14.59 3.13
CA ILE A 66 -1.40 15.89 2.76
C ILE A 66 -1.70 16.20 1.29
N VAL A 67 -1.55 15.20 0.41
CA VAL A 67 -1.85 15.30 -1.01
C VAL A 67 -3.33 15.62 -1.25
N GLU A 68 -4.26 14.97 -0.54
CA GLU A 68 -5.68 15.25 -0.63
C GLU A 68 -6.00 16.70 -0.26
N SER A 69 -5.37 17.24 0.79
CA SER A 69 -5.51 18.65 1.16
C SER A 69 -5.03 19.58 0.03
N ARG A 70 -3.92 19.23 -0.65
CA ARG A 70 -3.41 20.00 -1.80
C ARG A 70 -4.35 19.92 -3.00
N ILE A 71 -4.93 18.75 -3.28
CA ILE A 71 -5.91 18.56 -4.35
C ILE A 71 -7.18 19.37 -4.06
N LYS A 72 -7.72 19.32 -2.84
CA LYS A 72 -8.88 20.13 -2.43
C LYS A 72 -8.63 21.62 -2.67
N LYS A 73 -7.46 22.13 -2.29
CA LYS A 73 -7.08 23.53 -2.55
C LYS A 73 -7.01 23.86 -4.03
N LEU A 74 -6.52 22.95 -4.87
CA LEU A 74 -6.44 23.14 -6.32
C LEU A 74 -7.83 23.26 -6.97
N PHE A 75 -8.80 22.47 -6.52
CA PHE A 75 -10.18 22.52 -7.01
C PHE A 75 -10.95 23.77 -6.57
N LEU A 76 -10.51 24.44 -5.51
CA LEU A 76 -11.12 25.69 -5.03
C LEU A 76 -10.56 26.95 -5.70
N GLN A 77 -9.58 26.82 -6.60
CA GLN A 77 -9.03 27.95 -7.34
C GLN A 77 -9.96 28.34 -8.50
N ASP A 78 -10.03 29.64 -8.83
CA ASP A 78 -10.84 30.15 -9.93
C ASP A 78 -10.48 29.51 -11.29
N ASN A 79 -9.19 29.20 -11.48
CA ASN A 79 -8.67 28.51 -12.66
C ASN A 79 -8.05 27.18 -12.27
N PHE A 80 -8.59 26.09 -12.82
CA PHE A 80 -8.08 24.75 -12.55
C PHE A 80 -6.75 24.49 -13.26
N ASN A 81 -5.68 24.26 -12.49
CA ASN A 81 -4.37 23.94 -13.03
C ASN A 81 -4.20 22.41 -13.15
N LYS A 82 -4.47 21.88 -14.35
CA LYS A 82 -4.33 20.46 -14.71
C LYS A 82 -2.92 19.92 -14.49
N GLU A 83 -1.89 20.67 -14.87
CA GLU A 83 -0.49 20.23 -14.80
C GLU A 83 -0.06 20.01 -13.35
N LYS A 84 -0.50 20.89 -12.46
CA LYS A 84 -0.28 20.76 -11.02
C LYS A 84 -0.99 19.53 -10.44
N LEU A 85 -2.22 19.22 -10.88
CA LEU A 85 -2.89 17.98 -10.47
C LEU A 85 -2.09 16.75 -10.90
N ILE A 86 -1.70 16.69 -12.18
CA ILE A 86 -0.93 15.58 -12.72
C ILE A 86 0.37 15.39 -11.93
N SER A 87 1.11 16.47 -11.67
CA SER A 87 2.35 16.40 -10.90
C SER A 87 2.14 15.80 -9.51
N ILE A 88 1.09 16.21 -8.80
CA ILE A 88 0.78 15.71 -7.45
C ILE A 88 0.43 14.22 -7.48
N LEU A 89 -0.39 13.79 -8.44
CA LEU A 89 -0.80 12.39 -8.58
C LEU A 89 0.38 11.49 -9.00
N VAL A 90 1.22 11.96 -9.92
CA VAL A 90 2.41 11.23 -10.38
C VAL A 90 3.42 11.06 -9.25
N GLU A 91 3.65 12.10 -8.43
CA GLU A 91 4.54 12.01 -7.29
C GLU A 91 4.10 10.92 -6.31
N LEU A 92 2.80 10.89 -5.96
CA LEU A 92 2.25 9.91 -5.03
C LEU A 92 2.32 8.49 -5.61
N LYS A 93 1.93 8.31 -6.89
CA LYS A 93 1.97 6.98 -7.51
C LYS A 93 3.40 6.46 -7.68
N LYS A 94 4.35 7.34 -8.01
CA LYS A 94 5.77 6.97 -8.12
C LYS A 94 6.29 6.42 -6.79
N GLU A 95 5.99 7.09 -5.68
CA GLU A 95 6.44 6.63 -4.36
C GLU A 95 5.84 5.28 -3.96
N SER A 96 4.57 5.04 -4.31
CA SER A 96 3.93 3.72 -4.16
C SER A 96 4.68 2.62 -4.92
N ILE A 97 4.98 2.86 -6.20
CA ILE A 97 5.72 1.93 -7.06
C ILE A 97 7.14 1.69 -6.49
N ASP A 98 7.81 2.74 -6.02
CA ASP A 98 9.14 2.63 -5.42
C ASP A 98 9.14 1.80 -4.11
N ILE A 99 8.00 1.71 -3.41
CA ILE A 99 7.83 0.83 -2.25
C ILE A 99 7.66 -0.63 -2.71
N GLU A 100 6.73 -0.88 -3.62
CA GLU A 100 6.45 -2.21 -4.19
C GLU A 100 7.70 -2.85 -4.83
N VAL A 101 8.41 -2.10 -5.69
CA VAL A 101 9.58 -2.59 -6.42
C VAL A 101 10.72 -2.94 -5.46
N GLU A 102 10.92 -2.14 -4.40
CA GLU A 102 11.94 -2.45 -3.41
C GLU A 102 11.58 -3.70 -2.61
N LEU A 103 10.31 -3.86 -2.21
CA LEU A 103 9.83 -5.09 -1.57
C LEU A 103 10.13 -6.31 -2.46
N PHE A 104 9.75 -6.26 -3.73
CA PHE A 104 10.00 -7.36 -4.67
C PHE A 104 11.48 -7.63 -4.88
N SER A 105 12.30 -6.58 -4.94
CA SER A 105 13.77 -6.68 -5.01
C SER A 105 14.36 -7.39 -3.79
N GLU A 106 13.89 -7.05 -2.58
CA GLU A 106 14.34 -7.69 -1.34
C GLU A 106 13.87 -9.14 -1.24
N LEU A 107 12.60 -9.43 -1.57
CA LEU A 107 12.06 -10.80 -1.60
C LEU A 107 12.81 -11.66 -2.61
N HIS A 108 13.06 -11.15 -3.81
CA HIS A 108 13.82 -11.85 -4.85
C HIS A 108 15.19 -12.30 -4.33
N LYS A 109 15.91 -11.48 -3.54
CA LYS A 109 17.21 -11.85 -2.96
C LYS A 109 17.13 -13.01 -1.95
N VAL A 110 15.98 -13.20 -1.28
CA VAL A 110 15.79 -14.22 -0.25
C VAL A 110 15.18 -15.52 -0.81
N LEU A 111 14.29 -15.40 -1.78
CA LEU A 111 13.59 -16.54 -2.39
C LEU A 111 14.48 -17.31 -3.37
N THR A 112 14.31 -18.63 -3.38
CA THR A 112 14.91 -19.51 -4.40
C THR A 112 14.20 -19.34 -5.75
N PRO A 113 14.81 -19.75 -6.87
CA PRO A 113 14.15 -19.67 -8.19
C PRO A 113 12.76 -20.33 -8.22
N LYS A 114 12.58 -21.50 -7.60
CA LYS A 114 11.27 -22.17 -7.51
C LYS A 114 10.25 -21.35 -6.71
N GLN A 115 10.67 -20.78 -5.59
CA GLN A 115 9.81 -19.92 -4.78
C GLN A 115 9.44 -18.62 -5.50
N ARG A 116 10.33 -18.06 -6.32
CA ARG A 116 10.03 -16.86 -7.13
C ARG A 116 8.96 -17.13 -8.18
N VAL A 117 8.96 -18.30 -8.79
CA VAL A 117 7.90 -18.72 -9.73
C VAL A 117 6.56 -18.81 -9.00
N LEU A 118 6.54 -19.44 -7.82
CA LEU A 118 5.31 -19.48 -7.03
C LEU A 118 4.88 -18.09 -6.56
N PHE A 119 5.82 -17.22 -6.20
CA PHE A 119 5.51 -15.88 -5.73
C PHE A 119 4.89 -14.99 -6.83
N ILE A 120 5.38 -15.07 -8.08
CA ILE A 120 4.86 -14.23 -9.16
C ILE A 120 3.41 -14.58 -9.52
N ASP A 121 2.99 -15.82 -9.29
CA ASP A 121 1.61 -16.27 -9.53
C ASP A 121 0.59 -15.56 -8.60
N TYR A 122 1.06 -14.97 -7.50
CA TYR A 122 0.24 -14.23 -6.52
C TYR A 122 0.65 -12.76 -6.38
N ILE A 123 1.41 -12.20 -7.34
CA ILE A 123 1.99 -10.85 -7.18
C ILE A 123 0.94 -9.74 -7.10
N GLU A 124 -0.23 -9.93 -7.70
CA GLU A 124 -1.35 -8.96 -7.67
C GLU A 124 -1.85 -8.71 -6.23
N GLU A 125 -1.73 -9.70 -5.35
CA GLU A 125 -2.11 -9.57 -3.92
C GLU A 125 -1.16 -8.63 -3.15
N TRP A 126 -0.07 -8.20 -3.77
CA TRP A 126 0.97 -7.36 -3.17
C TRP A 126 1.00 -5.93 -3.73
N GLU A 127 0.05 -5.57 -4.59
CA GLU A 127 -0.12 -4.20 -5.07
C GLU A 127 -0.58 -3.27 -3.93
N VAL A 128 -0.06 -2.05 -3.88
CA VAL A 128 -0.41 -1.05 -2.86
C VAL A 128 -1.54 -0.16 -3.38
N GLU A 129 -2.69 -0.17 -2.68
CA GLU A 129 -3.88 0.65 -2.96
C GLU A 129 -3.90 2.05 -2.30
#